data_AF-A0A0B7GZC0-F1
#
_entry.id   AF-A0A0B7GZC0-F1
#
_cell.length_a   1.000
_cell.length_b   1.000
_cell.length_c   1.000
_cell.angle_alpha   90.00
_cell.angle_beta   90.00
_cell.angle_gamma   90.00
#
_symmetry.space_group_name_H-M   'P 1'
#
loop_
_entity.id
_entity.type
_entity.pdbx_description
1 polymer ?
#
loop_
_entity_poly.entity_id
_entity_poly.type
_entity_poly.pdbx_seq_one_letter_code
_entity_poly.pdbx_strand_id
1 'polypeptide(L)'
;MFVLMQSTHIDALILDRAASALRGTNPIIFVIGSYILYLLLSFLIPSTSGLASVSIPVMGGLAAAIGLSPEIMIMIFSAGCGLVNLVTPTSGVVMGELQMSKVDYTTWVKFVTKPMIIIALLNIVILSASMLIFK
;
A
#
# COMPACT_ATOMS: atom_id res chain seq x y z
N MET A 1 17.17 1.66 8.03
CA MET A 1 16.66 0.91 6.86
C MET A 1 16.34 1.85 5.69
N PHE A 2 15.43 2.82 5.85
CA PHE A 2 15.02 3.73 4.76
C PHE A 2 16.18 4.55 4.14
N VAL A 3 17.05 5.11 4.98
CA VAL A 3 18.26 5.84 4.50
C VAL A 3 19.17 4.95 3.65
N LEU A 4 19.35 3.67 4.01
CA LEU A 4 20.17 2.74 3.24
C LEU A 4 19.52 2.33 1.91
N MET A 5 18.19 2.17 1.86
CA MET A 5 17.47 1.89 0.61
C MET A 5 17.50 3.09 -0.34
N GLN A 6 17.31 4.32 0.18
CA GLN A 6 17.47 5.54 -0.62
C GLN A 6 18.89 5.70 -1.15
N SER A 7 19.92 5.43 -0.33
CA SER A 7 21.32 5.52 -0.76
C SER A 7 21.73 4.42 -1.75
N THR A 8 20.97 3.33 -1.85
CA THR A 8 21.24 2.21 -2.78
C THR A 8 20.33 2.24 -4.01
N HIS A 9 19.35 3.16 -4.09
CA HIS A 9 18.38 3.29 -5.18
C HIS A 9 17.55 2.03 -5.48
N ILE A 10 17.48 1.08 -4.54
CA ILE A 10 16.72 -0.17 -4.71
C ILE A 10 15.21 0.11 -4.69
N ASP A 11 14.78 1.08 -3.87
CA ASP A 11 13.41 1.58 -3.80
C ASP A 11 12.93 2.14 -5.15
N ALA A 12 13.77 2.96 -5.81
CA ALA A 12 13.50 3.51 -7.13
C ALA A 12 13.44 2.42 -8.22
N LEU A 13 14.33 1.42 -8.16
CA LEU A 13 14.35 0.31 -9.12
C LEU A 13 13.08 -0.55 -9.03
N ILE A 14 12.66 -0.93 -7.82
CA ILE A 14 11.45 -1.74 -7.62
C ILE A 14 10.23 -0.97 -8.12
N LEU A 15 10.16 0.33 -7.81
CA LEU A 15 9.08 1.20 -8.23
C LEU A 15 9.06 1.41 -9.76
N ASP A 16 10.21 1.60 -10.40
CA ASP A 16 10.30 1.78 -11.86
C ASP A 16 9.93 0.49 -12.61
N ARG A 17 10.33 -0.67 -12.10
CA ARG A 17 9.92 -1.98 -12.63
C ARG A 17 8.42 -2.23 -12.46
N ALA A 18 7.88 -1.86 -11.30
CA ALA A 18 6.45 -1.92 -11.03
C ALA A 18 5.64 -1.00 -11.94
N ALA A 19 6.05 0.26 -12.04
CA ALA A 19 5.46 1.27 -12.91
C ALA A 19 5.49 0.82 -14.37
N SER A 20 6.61 0.23 -14.81
CA SER A 20 6.75 -0.34 -16.16
C SER A 20 5.81 -1.52 -16.40
N ALA A 21 5.58 -2.39 -15.41
CA ALA A 21 4.66 -3.52 -15.52
C ALA A 21 3.18 -3.08 -15.55
N LEU A 22 2.87 -1.94 -14.93
CA LEU A 22 1.54 -1.33 -14.89
C LEU A 22 1.25 -0.42 -16.08
N ARG A 23 2.27 -0.03 -16.85
CA ARG A 23 2.17 0.88 -18.00
C ARG A 23 1.38 0.25 -19.14
N GLY A 24 0.31 0.92 -19.58
CA GLY A 24 -0.54 0.45 -20.69
C GLY A 24 -1.58 -0.61 -20.32
N THR A 25 -1.74 -0.91 -19.02
CA THR A 25 -2.81 -1.80 -18.55
C THR A 25 -4.15 -1.08 -18.44
N ASN A 26 -5.25 -1.84 -18.50
CA ASN A 26 -6.60 -1.30 -18.29
C ASN A 26 -6.67 -0.60 -16.92
N PRO A 27 -7.32 0.57 -16.80
CA PRO A 27 -7.48 1.29 -15.54
C PRO A 27 -7.82 0.40 -14.33
N ILE A 28 -8.71 -0.58 -14.50
CA ILE A 28 -9.13 -1.49 -13.41
C ILE A 28 -7.95 -2.35 -12.92
N ILE A 29 -7.19 -2.90 -13.87
CA ILE A 29 -6.00 -3.72 -13.58
C ILE A 29 -4.92 -2.85 -12.96
N PHE A 30 -4.79 -1.60 -13.41
CA PHE A 30 -3.85 -0.64 -12.86
C PHE A 30 -4.10 -0.36 -11.38
N VAL A 31 -5.35 -0.11 -11.00
CA VAL A 31 -5.72 0.19 -9.60
C VAL A 31 -5.52 -1.01 -8.69
N ILE A 32 -6.00 -2.19 -9.10
CA ILE A 32 -5.86 -3.42 -8.30
C ILE A 32 -4.37 -3.82 -8.21
N GLY A 33 -3.64 -3.76 -9.32
CA GLY A 33 -2.21 -4.06 -9.36
C GLY A 33 -1.41 -3.10 -8.49
N SER A 34 -1.72 -1.81 -8.53
CA SER A 34 -1.09 -0.80 -7.67
C SER A 34 -1.39 -1.03 -6.19
N TYR A 35 -2.62 -1.42 -5.84
CA TYR A 35 -2.97 -1.75 -4.47
C TYR A 35 -2.15 -2.93 -3.92
N ILE A 36 -2.04 -4.01 -4.69
CA ILE A 36 -1.21 -5.18 -4.33
C ILE A 36 0.27 -4.77 -4.24
N LEU A 37 0.73 -3.92 -5.15
CA LEU A 37 2.09 -3.39 -5.12
C LEU A 37 2.36 -2.62 -3.82
N TYR A 38 1.44 -1.75 -3.41
CA TYR A 38 1.55 -0.99 -2.18
C TYR A 38 1.47 -1.86 -0.93
N LEU A 39 0.71 -2.96 -0.94
CA LEU A 39 0.75 -3.95 0.14
C LEU A 39 2.14 -4.58 0.29
N LEU A 40 2.77 -4.99 -0.82
CA LEU A 40 4.12 -5.56 -0.80
C LEU A 40 5.17 -4.51 -0.42
N LEU A 41 5.11 -3.33 -1.02
CA LEU A 41 6.05 -2.25 -0.75
C LEU A 41 5.94 -1.74 0.68
N SER A 42 4.74 -1.64 1.25
CA SER A 42 4.56 -1.21 2.64
C SER A 42 5.06 -2.26 3.64
N PHE A 43 5.09 -3.54 3.25
CA PHE A 43 5.71 -4.59 4.07
C PHE A 43 7.25 -4.53 4.02
N LEU A 44 7.82 -4.29 2.82
CA LEU A 44 9.26 -4.15 2.63
C LEU A 44 9.83 -2.84 3.19
N ILE A 45 9.07 -1.76 3.05
CA ILE A 45 9.42 -0.39 3.44
C ILE A 45 8.41 0.05 4.52
N PRO A 46 8.67 -0.25 5.80
CA PRO A 46 7.76 0.06 6.90
C PRO A 46 7.61 1.57 7.18
N SER A 47 8.38 2.44 6.50
CA SER A 47 8.21 3.89 6.59
C SER A 47 7.19 4.38 5.57
N THR A 48 5.99 4.71 6.04
CA THR A 48 4.91 5.25 5.19
C THR A 48 5.28 6.60 4.56
N SER A 49 5.92 7.50 5.32
CA SER A 49 6.38 8.80 4.78
C SER A 49 7.46 8.65 3.72
N GLY A 50 8.38 7.70 3.92
CA GLY A 50 9.43 7.39 2.95
C GLY A 50 8.93 6.70 1.70
N LEU A 51 7.95 5.81 1.83
CA LEU A 51 7.29 5.20 0.68
C LEU A 51 6.48 6.23 -0.11
N ALA A 52 5.79 7.16 0.57
CA ALA A 52 5.00 8.22 -0.09
C ALA A 52 5.88 9.15 -0.93
N SER A 53 7.02 9.59 -0.39
CA SER A 53 7.89 10.56 -1.08
C SER A 53 8.45 10.05 -2.40
N VAL A 54 8.69 8.75 -2.51
CA VAL A 54 9.24 8.12 -3.72
C VAL A 54 8.14 7.61 -4.64
N SER A 55 7.09 6.98 -4.09
CA SER A 55 6.06 6.31 -4.90
C SER A 55 4.98 7.23 -5.48
N ILE A 56 4.51 8.22 -4.71
CA ILE A 56 3.38 9.08 -5.12
C ILE A 56 3.72 9.88 -6.39
N PRO A 57 4.91 10.51 -6.55
CA PRO A 57 5.23 11.25 -7.76
C PRO A 57 5.28 10.37 -9.01
N VAL A 58 5.86 9.17 -8.91
CA VAL A 58 5.99 8.23 -10.04
C VAL A 58 4.63 7.63 -10.42
N MET A 59 3.92 7.11 -9.43
CA MET A 59 2.64 6.43 -9.62
C MET A 59 1.51 7.40 -9.96
N GLY A 60 1.53 8.61 -9.38
CA GLY A 60 0.61 9.69 -9.73
C GLY A 60 0.83 10.20 -11.16
N GLY A 61 2.09 10.32 -11.60
CA GLY A 61 2.40 10.63 -13.00
C GLY A 61 1.97 9.53 -13.96
N LEU A 62 2.11 8.26 -13.57
CA LEU A 62 1.65 7.13 -14.37
C LEU A 62 0.12 7.07 -14.45
N ALA A 63 -0.59 7.37 -13.36
CA ALA A 63 -2.05 7.50 -13.33
C ALA A 63 -2.52 8.62 -14.28
N ALA A 64 -1.91 9.79 -14.22
CA ALA A 64 -2.22 10.89 -15.15
C ALA A 64 -1.96 10.51 -16.61
N ALA A 65 -0.92 9.72 -16.90
CA ALA A 65 -0.59 9.26 -18.25
C ALA A 65 -1.60 8.25 -18.84
N ILE A 66 -2.35 7.53 -17.99
CA ILE A 66 -3.42 6.61 -18.41
C ILE A 66 -4.82 7.24 -18.28
N GLY A 67 -4.90 8.54 -17.98
CA GLY A 67 -6.15 9.28 -17.85
C GLY A 67 -6.89 9.07 -16.52
N LEU A 68 -6.18 8.67 -15.46
CA LEU A 68 -6.72 8.57 -14.10
C LEU A 68 -6.28 9.75 -13.23
N SER A 69 -7.16 10.15 -12.32
CA SER A 69 -6.86 11.20 -11.34
C SER A 69 -5.74 10.74 -10.38
N PRO A 70 -4.71 11.57 -10.13
CA PRO A 70 -3.66 11.27 -9.14
C PRO A 70 -4.20 10.97 -7.73
N GLU A 71 -5.37 11.50 -7.39
CA GLU A 71 -6.11 11.28 -6.15
C GLU A 71 -6.44 9.80 -5.94
N ILE A 72 -6.70 9.05 -7.01
CA ILE A 72 -6.92 7.61 -6.95
C ILE A 72 -5.66 6.91 -6.42
N MET A 73 -4.46 7.36 -6.80
CA MET A 73 -3.22 6.79 -6.29
C MET A 73 -2.96 7.11 -4.83
N ILE A 74 -3.34 8.30 -4.37
CA ILE A 74 -3.28 8.66 -2.95
C ILE A 74 -4.22 7.76 -2.13
N MET A 75 -5.42 7.49 -2.65
CA MET A 75 -6.40 6.60 -2.02
C MET A 75 -5.88 5.16 -1.96
N ILE A 76 -5.32 4.63 -3.06
CA ILE A 76 -4.73 3.29 -3.11
C ILE A 76 -3.55 3.17 -2.14
N PHE A 77 -2.67 4.18 -2.10
CA PHE A 77 -1.55 4.23 -1.17
C PHE A 77 -2.02 4.20 0.29
N SER A 78 -3.00 5.02 0.64
CA SER A 78 -3.56 5.09 1.99
C SER A 78 -4.22 3.77 2.39
N ALA A 79 -5.01 3.19 1.49
CA ALA A 79 -5.66 1.89 1.65
C ALA A 79 -4.65 0.75 1.86
N GLY A 80 -3.60 0.69 1.04
CA GLY A 80 -2.57 -0.35 1.10
C GLY A 80 -1.73 -0.26 2.37
N CYS A 81 -1.20 0.94 2.66
CA CYS A 81 -0.42 1.17 3.87
C CYS A 81 -1.24 0.97 5.15
N GLY A 82 -2.51 1.40 5.16
CA GLY A 82 -3.41 1.22 6.30
C GLY A 82 -3.64 -0.26 6.62
N LEU A 83 -3.79 -1.10 5.61
CA LEU A 83 -4.01 -2.54 5.79
C LEU A 83 -2.76 -3.25 6.33
N VAL A 84 -1.58 -2.92 5.80
CA VAL A 84 -0.30 -3.49 6.27
C VAL A 84 0.03 -3.06 7.69
N ASN A 85 -0.20 -1.79 8.03
CA ASN A 85 0.08 -1.26 9.37
C ASN A 85 -0.77 -1.89 10.50
N LEU A 86 -1.90 -2.52 10.17
CA LEU A 86 -2.75 -3.22 11.14
C LEU A 86 -2.17 -4.58 11.59
N VAL A 87 -1.25 -5.16 10.82
CA VAL A 87 -0.80 -6.55 11.03
C VAL A 87 0.70 -6.66 11.19
N THR A 88 1.47 -5.74 10.63
CA THR A 88 2.93 -5.84 10.66
C THR A 88 3.43 -5.64 12.09
N PRO A 89 4.27 -6.55 12.63
CA PRO A 89 4.79 -6.46 14.01
C PRO A 89 5.75 -5.27 14.20
N THR A 90 6.08 -4.58 13.12
CA THR A 90 6.84 -3.32 13.12
C THR A 90 5.97 -2.09 13.40
N SER A 91 4.64 -2.23 13.43
CA SER A 91 3.73 -1.16 13.81
C SER A 91 3.75 -0.98 15.34
N GLY A 92 4.40 0.10 15.79
CA GLY A 92 4.53 0.42 17.21
C GLY A 92 3.18 0.64 17.92
N VAL A 93 2.14 1.03 17.17
CA VAL A 93 0.76 1.15 17.69
C VAL A 93 0.21 -0.23 18.06
N VAL A 94 0.29 -1.18 17.12
CA VAL A 94 -0.22 -2.56 17.33
C VAL A 94 0.55 -3.26 18.45
N MET A 95 1.88 -3.18 18.44
CA MET A 95 2.71 -3.79 19.49
C MET A 95 2.54 -3.11 20.85
N GLY A 96 2.35 -1.79 20.89
CA GLY A 96 2.08 -1.04 22.12
C GLY A 96 0.73 -1.40 22.75
N GLU A 97 -0.31 -1.52 21.93
CA GLU A 97 -1.65 -1.93 22.37
C GLU A 97 -1.67 -3.39 22.83
N LEU A 98 -1.00 -4.29 22.12
CA LEU A 98 -0.78 -5.69 22.51
C LEU A 98 -0.13 -5.81 23.89
N GLN A 99 0.91 -5.00 24.12
CA GLN A 99 1.67 -4.99 25.37
C GLN A 99 0.85 -4.43 26.53
N MET A 100 0.04 -3.39 26.27
CA MET A 100 -0.94 -2.84 27.23
C MET A 100 -2.02 -3.87 27.58
N SER A 101 -2.44 -4.67 26.60
CA SER A 101 -3.52 -5.66 26.71
C SER A 101 -3.05 -7.03 27.23
N LYS A 102 -1.74 -7.25 27.40
CA LYS A 102 -1.11 -8.54 27.75
C LYS A 102 -1.52 -9.70 26.84
N VAL A 103 -1.72 -9.42 25.56
CA VAL A 103 -2.09 -10.43 24.55
C VAL A 103 -0.86 -10.83 23.77
N ASP A 104 -0.69 -12.14 23.52
CA ASP A 104 0.40 -12.63 22.66
C ASP A 104 0.17 -12.24 21.20
N TYR A 105 1.25 -11.84 20.51
CA TYR A 105 1.21 -11.50 19.08
C TYR A 105 0.60 -12.63 18.23
N THR A 106 0.89 -13.90 18.55
CA THR A 106 0.32 -15.07 17.84
C THR A 106 -1.22 -15.13 17.95
N THR A 107 -1.78 -14.72 19.09
CA THR A 107 -3.23 -14.66 19.32
C THR A 107 -3.85 -13.50 18.55
N TRP A 108 -3.16 -12.36 18.51
CA TRP A 108 -3.57 -11.22 17.71
C TRP A 108 -3.51 -11.48 16.21
N VAL A 109 -2.47 -12.15 15.70
CA VAL A 109 -2.38 -12.50 14.27
C VAL A 109 -3.58 -13.38 13.88
N LYS A 110 -3.93 -14.38 14.68
CA LYS A 110 -5.12 -15.22 14.43
C LYS A 110 -6.42 -14.42 14.44
N PHE A 111 -6.53 -13.44 15.34
CA PHE A 111 -7.69 -12.55 15.41
C PHE A 111 -7.75 -11.62 14.20
N VAL A 112 -6.64 -10.97 13.86
CA VAL A 112 -6.56 -9.93 12.83
C VAL A 112 -6.60 -10.49 11.40
N THR A 113 -6.30 -11.77 11.21
CA THR A 113 -6.37 -12.42 9.88
C THR A 113 -7.78 -12.33 9.27
N LYS A 114 -8.84 -12.53 10.07
CA LYS A 114 -10.24 -12.41 9.60
C LYS A 114 -10.62 -10.98 9.18
N PRO A 115 -10.44 -9.93 10.01
CA PRO A 115 -10.72 -8.56 9.61
C PRO A 115 -9.79 -8.06 8.51
N MET A 116 -8.54 -8.55 8.42
CA MET A 116 -7.66 -8.26 7.27
C MET A 116 -8.30 -8.63 5.93
N ILE A 117 -8.85 -9.83 5.83
CA ILE A 117 -9.46 -10.32 4.59
C ILE A 117 -10.71 -9.49 4.25
N ILE A 118 -11.52 -9.16 5.26
CA ILE A 118 -12.71 -8.31 5.09
C ILE A 118 -12.32 -6.90 4.61
N ILE A 119 -11.29 -6.31 5.21
CA ILE A 119 -10.79 -4.98 4.84
C ILE A 119 -10.12 -5.01 3.46
N ALA A 120 -9.43 -6.09 3.09
CA ALA A 120 -8.87 -6.25 1.75
C ALA A 120 -9.97 -6.34 0.69
N LEU A 121 -11.04 -7.10 0.96
CA LEU A 121 -12.20 -7.18 0.08
C LEU A 121 -12.94 -5.84 -0.02
N LEU A 122 -13.14 -5.14 1.11
CA LEU A 122 -13.72 -3.79 1.11
C LEU A 122 -12.88 -2.80 0.32
N ASN A 123 -11.55 -2.86 0.44
CA ASN A 123 -10.66 -2.02 -0.36
C ASN A 123 -10.80 -2.32 -1.85
N ILE A 124 -10.88 -3.58 -2.26
CA ILE A 124 -11.11 -3.92 -3.68
C ILE A 124 -12.43 -3.33 -4.18
N VAL A 125 -13.51 -3.41 -3.38
CA VAL A 125 -14.82 -2.85 -3.74
C VAL A 125 -14.78 -1.32 -3.80
N ILE A 126 -14.21 -0.66 -2.80
CA ILE A 126 -14.11 0.81 -2.72
C ILE A 126 -13.22 1.35 -3.83
N LEU A 127 -12.09 0.70 -4.11
CA LEU A 127 -11.19 1.09 -5.19
C LEU A 127 -11.83 0.89 -6.57
N SER A 128 -12.59 -0.19 -6.75
CA SER A 128 -13.37 -0.40 -7.98
C SER A 128 -14.47 0.67 -8.13
N ALA A 129 -15.11 1.08 -7.04
CA ALA A 129 -16.10 2.15 -7.03
C ALA A 129 -15.48 3.55 -7.25
N SER A 130 -14.30 3.82 -6.70
CA SER A 130 -13.63 5.11 -6.86
C SER A 130 -13.23 5.36 -8.32
N MET A 131 -12.89 4.32 -9.08
CA MET A 131 -12.66 4.43 -10.53
C MET A 131 -13.90 4.89 -11.30
N LEU A 132 -15.10 4.54 -10.85
CA LEU A 132 -16.35 4.91 -11.52
C LEU A 132 -16.75 6.37 -11.22
N ILE A 133 -16.28 6.91 -10.09
CA ILE A 133 -16.64 8.24 -9.60
C ILE A 133 -15.61 9.30 -10.03
N PHE A 134 -14.31 8.95 -10.07
CA PHE A 134 -13.20 9.87 -10.34
C PHE A 134 -12.61 9.73 -11.75
N LYS A 135 -13.45 9.44 -12.75
CA LYS A 135 -13.03 9.28 -14.15
C LYS A 135 -12.67 10.61 -14.81
#